data_AF-A0A534KFR3-F1
#
_entry.id   AF-A0A534KFR3-F1
#
_cell.length_a   1.000
_cell.length_b   1.000
_cell.length_c   1.000
_cell.angle_alpha   90.00
_cell.angle_beta   90.00
_cell.angle_gamma   90.00
#
_symmetry.space_group_name_H-M   'P 1'
#
loop_
_entity.id
_entity.type
_entity.pdbx_description
1 polymer ?
#
loop_
_entity_poly.entity_id
_entity_poly.type
_entity_poly.pdbx_seq_one_letter_code
_entity_poly.pdbx_strand_id
1 'polypeptide(L)'
;MSGYLRDSQLRRQLEEKVKEATRTRQAAEDGIKAAQDLVDQARRTDANVVDAEKALAEANEAMASKDYKVAVDKAGEALERGKRIYRERARAIVDSSSALGRLAKGVGGELAETEAALAKAEGALASEDLGTAIDLAKKAWKRSEKVLQEHLSSSFSKAQSLILAAKNLSRDVAPVEDLLSRARTAMENNDFQSALDFTNEALETITDDLNSAVDKEIHEVEDLIRTAAELGADTTKATTLIERARGDIGNLDFEKAKNAVRQSRAESEKALQRSLDGRAGDFSKFVQDARALGADPAIGQESFDKAEAAIKKGNYREGAQLAKQGFQAIQQAQFQRVVGVIATSR
;
A
#
# COMPACT_ATOMS: atom_id res chain seq x y z
N MET A 1 90.91 -19.94 -36.27
CA MET A 1 90.07 -18.79 -35.85
C MET A 1 88.54 -19.06 -35.83
N SER A 2 88.03 -20.25 -36.19
CA SER A 2 86.58 -20.49 -36.37
C SER A 2 85.80 -21.01 -35.15
N GLY A 3 86.46 -21.53 -34.10
CA GLY A 3 85.79 -22.12 -32.92
C GLY A 3 85.34 -21.09 -31.88
N TYR A 4 86.18 -20.07 -31.62
CA TYR A 4 85.91 -19.01 -30.64
C TYR A 4 84.71 -18.12 -31.01
N LEU A 5 84.53 -17.84 -32.31
CA LEU A 5 83.40 -17.05 -32.81
C LEU A 5 82.06 -17.82 -32.72
N ARG A 6 82.07 -19.15 -32.94
CA ARG A 6 80.89 -20.00 -32.73
C ARG A 6 80.53 -20.14 -31.25
N ASP A 7 81.53 -20.32 -30.39
CA ASP A 7 81.30 -20.43 -28.94
C ASP A 7 80.79 -19.10 -28.35
N SER A 8 81.28 -17.94 -28.83
CA SER A 8 80.77 -16.64 -28.39
C SER A 8 79.36 -16.35 -28.90
N GLN A 9 79.00 -16.79 -30.12
CA GLN A 9 77.62 -16.68 -30.62
C GLN A 9 76.65 -17.58 -29.86
N LEU A 10 77.04 -18.81 -29.55
CA LEU A 10 76.21 -19.75 -28.79
C LEU A 10 75.97 -19.25 -27.36
N ARG A 11 76.99 -18.71 -26.69
CA ARG A 11 76.84 -18.08 -25.36
C ARG A 11 75.88 -16.91 -25.38
N ARG A 12 75.98 -16.01 -26.38
CA ARG A 12 75.03 -14.89 -26.53
C ARG A 12 73.59 -15.37 -26.74
N GLN A 13 73.38 -16.39 -27.57
CA GLN A 13 72.05 -16.97 -27.79
C GLN A 13 71.48 -17.62 -26.52
N LEU A 14 72.31 -18.31 -25.73
CA LEU A 14 71.90 -18.89 -24.45
C LEU A 14 71.58 -17.80 -23.43
N GLU A 15 72.39 -16.75 -23.34
CA GLU A 15 72.12 -15.59 -22.48
C GLU A 15 70.81 -14.88 -22.83
N GLU A 16 70.52 -14.69 -24.13
CA GLU A 16 69.24 -14.14 -24.58
C GLU A 16 68.06 -15.05 -24.22
N LYS A 17 68.17 -16.36 -24.46
CA LYS A 17 67.11 -17.32 -24.11
C LYS A 17 66.85 -17.38 -22.61
N VAL A 18 67.90 -17.31 -21.78
CA VAL A 18 67.75 -17.25 -20.32
C VAL A 18 67.04 -15.96 -19.91
N LYS A 19 67.43 -14.80 -20.47
CA LYS A 19 66.76 -13.52 -20.20
C LYS A 19 65.28 -13.54 -20.61
N GLU A 20 64.96 -14.10 -21.77
CA GLU A 20 63.59 -14.24 -22.27
C GLU A 20 62.77 -15.18 -21.37
N ALA A 21 63.33 -16.32 -20.96
CA ALA A 21 62.68 -17.24 -20.04
C ALA A 21 62.43 -16.61 -18.65
N THR A 22 63.40 -15.86 -18.11
CA THR A 22 63.23 -15.14 -16.84
C THR A 22 62.13 -14.07 -16.93
N ARG A 23 62.09 -13.30 -18.03
CA ARG A 23 61.02 -12.31 -18.25
C ARG A 23 59.65 -12.95 -18.36
N THR A 24 59.54 -14.04 -19.13
CA THR A 24 58.27 -14.76 -19.32
C THR A 24 57.79 -15.38 -18.02
N ARG A 25 58.70 -15.93 -17.21
CA ARG A 25 58.41 -16.41 -15.87
C ARG A 25 57.87 -15.30 -14.96
N GLN A 26 58.51 -14.14 -14.93
CA GLN A 26 58.05 -13.01 -14.12
C GLN A 26 56.65 -12.55 -14.55
N ALA A 27 56.42 -12.44 -15.86
CA ALA A 27 55.11 -12.08 -16.41
C ALA A 27 54.03 -13.11 -16.03
N ALA A 28 54.36 -14.40 -16.00
CA ALA A 28 53.45 -15.45 -15.55
C ALA A 28 53.13 -15.31 -14.04
N GLU A 29 54.15 -15.11 -13.19
CA GLU A 29 53.98 -14.92 -11.75
C GLU A 29 53.12 -13.69 -11.43
N ASP A 30 53.40 -12.56 -12.08
CA ASP A 30 52.65 -11.31 -11.92
C ASP A 30 51.20 -11.45 -12.44
N GLY A 31 51.03 -12.10 -13.59
CA GLY A 31 49.72 -12.35 -14.20
C GLY A 31 48.84 -13.27 -13.35
N ILE A 32 49.40 -14.38 -12.84
CA ILE A 32 48.69 -15.31 -11.95
C ILE A 32 48.27 -14.58 -10.68
N LYS A 33 49.16 -13.78 -10.08
CA LYS A 33 48.84 -13.01 -8.89
C LYS A 33 47.71 -12.00 -9.14
N ALA A 34 47.78 -11.24 -10.23
CA ALA A 34 46.72 -10.29 -10.59
C ALA A 34 45.37 -10.97 -10.84
N ALA A 35 45.38 -12.12 -11.52
CA ALA A 35 44.18 -12.91 -11.74
C ALA A 35 43.61 -13.47 -10.42
N GLN A 36 44.47 -13.97 -9.53
CA GLN A 36 44.10 -14.45 -8.20
C GLN A 36 43.43 -13.35 -7.37
N ASP A 37 44.07 -12.17 -7.25
CA ASP A 37 43.55 -11.04 -6.48
C ASP A 37 42.16 -10.60 -6.99
N LEU A 38 41.98 -10.58 -8.31
CA LEU A 38 40.72 -10.19 -8.93
C LEU A 38 39.61 -11.24 -8.73
N VAL A 39 39.92 -12.52 -8.90
CA VAL A 39 39.00 -13.64 -8.65
C VAL A 39 38.57 -13.64 -7.18
N ASP A 40 39.49 -13.39 -6.26
CA ASP A 40 39.20 -13.31 -4.83
C ASP A 40 38.30 -12.10 -4.50
N GLN A 41 38.52 -10.94 -5.14
CA GLN A 41 37.63 -9.78 -5.00
C GLN A 41 36.22 -10.09 -5.52
N ALA A 42 36.11 -10.67 -6.71
CA ALA A 42 34.83 -11.07 -7.29
C ALA A 42 34.10 -12.07 -6.38
N ARG A 43 34.82 -13.09 -5.87
CA ARG A 43 34.28 -14.09 -4.94
C ARG A 43 33.77 -13.47 -3.64
N ARG A 44 34.47 -12.49 -3.07
CA ARG A 44 34.01 -11.74 -1.87
C ARG A 44 32.71 -10.95 -2.08
N THR A 45 32.27 -10.81 -3.32
CA THR A 45 31.00 -10.17 -3.67
C THR A 45 29.92 -11.17 -4.11
N ASP A 46 30.14 -12.45 -3.79
CA ASP A 46 29.27 -13.57 -4.15
C ASP A 46 29.08 -13.73 -5.65
N ALA A 47 30.08 -13.34 -6.45
CA ALA A 47 30.07 -13.58 -7.89
C ALA A 47 30.40 -15.06 -8.17
N ASN A 48 29.75 -15.63 -9.19
CA ASN A 48 30.10 -16.97 -9.67
C ASN A 48 31.42 -16.92 -10.46
N VAL A 49 32.52 -17.33 -9.82
CA VAL A 49 33.88 -17.24 -10.35
C VAL A 49 34.41 -18.54 -10.97
N VAL A 50 33.58 -19.59 -11.08
CA VAL A 50 34.01 -20.94 -11.48
C VAL A 50 34.82 -20.95 -12.78
N ASP A 51 34.39 -20.22 -13.80
CA ASP A 51 35.09 -20.17 -15.10
C ASP A 51 36.45 -19.46 -15.04
N ALA A 52 36.58 -18.46 -14.16
CA ALA A 52 37.84 -17.76 -13.94
C ALA A 52 38.79 -18.58 -13.06
N GLU A 53 38.26 -19.28 -12.06
CA GLU A 53 39.01 -20.22 -11.21
C GLU A 53 39.59 -21.38 -12.03
N LYS A 54 38.83 -21.91 -13.00
CA LYS A 54 39.33 -22.96 -13.90
C LYS A 54 40.54 -22.49 -14.71
N ALA A 55 40.46 -21.30 -15.32
CA ALA A 55 41.60 -20.74 -16.06
C ALA A 55 42.80 -20.45 -15.15
N LEU A 56 42.55 -20.01 -13.92
CA LEU A 56 43.59 -19.76 -12.92
C LEU A 56 44.27 -21.06 -12.48
N ALA A 57 43.52 -22.17 -12.37
CA ALA A 57 44.09 -23.49 -12.10
C ALA A 57 44.98 -23.96 -13.26
N GLU A 58 44.51 -23.83 -14.51
CA GLU A 58 45.30 -24.15 -15.72
C GLU A 58 46.59 -23.31 -15.80
N ALA A 59 46.54 -22.03 -15.39
CA ALA A 59 47.72 -21.17 -15.31
C ALA A 59 48.73 -21.66 -14.27
N ASN A 60 48.26 -22.05 -13.08
CA ASN A 60 49.12 -22.60 -12.01
C ASN A 60 49.75 -23.94 -12.41
N GLU A 61 49.01 -24.82 -13.09
CA GLU A 61 49.53 -26.10 -13.61
C GLU A 61 50.62 -25.89 -14.67
N ALA A 62 50.40 -24.96 -15.60
CA ALA A 62 51.41 -24.58 -16.59
C ALA A 62 52.66 -23.98 -15.92
N MET A 63 52.46 -23.17 -14.88
CA MET A 63 53.54 -22.58 -14.09
C MET A 63 54.38 -23.64 -13.36
N ALA A 64 53.73 -24.65 -12.76
CA ALA A 64 54.37 -25.80 -12.13
C ALA A 64 55.15 -26.66 -13.14
N SER A 65 54.62 -26.79 -14.36
CA SER A 65 55.24 -27.52 -15.48
C SER A 65 56.36 -26.73 -16.17
N LYS A 66 56.64 -25.50 -15.73
CA LYS A 66 57.59 -24.55 -16.31
C LYS A 66 57.25 -24.14 -17.76
N ASP A 67 56.01 -24.32 -18.18
CA ASP A 67 55.49 -23.80 -19.43
C ASP A 67 55.02 -22.35 -19.22
N TYR A 68 56.00 -21.44 -19.14
CA TYR A 68 55.73 -20.05 -18.78
C TYR A 68 54.91 -19.30 -19.82
N LYS A 69 54.92 -19.71 -21.09
CA LYS A 69 54.11 -19.09 -22.13
C LYS A 69 52.63 -19.45 -21.94
N VAL A 70 52.34 -20.73 -21.76
CA VAL A 70 50.97 -21.18 -21.45
C VAL A 70 50.48 -20.59 -20.14
N ALA A 71 51.35 -20.48 -19.12
CA ALA A 71 51.01 -19.85 -17.85
C ALA A 71 50.59 -18.37 -18.02
N VAL A 72 51.29 -17.59 -18.86
CA VAL A 72 50.91 -16.20 -19.18
C VAL A 72 49.56 -16.16 -19.88
N ASP A 73 49.36 -16.99 -20.90
CA ASP A 73 48.10 -17.00 -21.67
C ASP A 73 46.90 -17.35 -20.79
N LYS A 74 47.05 -18.38 -19.95
CA LYS A 74 46.02 -18.83 -19.00
C LYS A 74 45.76 -17.84 -17.87
N ALA A 75 46.81 -17.16 -17.38
CA ALA A 75 46.64 -16.09 -16.41
C ALA A 75 45.88 -14.89 -17.01
N GLY A 76 46.17 -14.52 -18.26
CA GLY A 76 45.43 -13.50 -19.00
C GLY A 76 43.96 -13.88 -19.21
N GLU A 77 43.70 -15.14 -19.58
CA GLU A 77 42.35 -15.70 -19.72
C GLU A 77 41.58 -15.64 -18.39
N ALA A 78 42.21 -16.01 -17.28
CA ALA A 78 41.64 -15.93 -15.95
C ALA A 78 41.33 -14.48 -15.54
N LEU A 79 42.25 -13.56 -15.80
CA LEU A 79 42.10 -12.15 -15.48
C LEU A 79 40.92 -11.52 -16.23
N GLU A 80 40.81 -11.74 -17.55
CA GLU A 80 39.72 -11.16 -18.35
C GLU A 80 38.36 -11.74 -17.96
N ARG A 81 38.29 -13.05 -17.69
CA ARG A 81 37.07 -13.67 -17.15
C ARG A 81 36.70 -13.09 -15.79
N GLY A 82 37.67 -12.96 -14.88
CA GLY A 82 37.48 -12.35 -13.57
C GLY A 82 36.96 -10.92 -13.66
N LYS A 83 37.52 -10.10 -14.57
CA LYS A 83 37.09 -8.70 -14.76
C LYS A 83 35.65 -8.62 -15.22
N ARG A 84 35.27 -9.45 -16.20
CA ARG A 84 33.90 -9.49 -16.71
C ARG A 84 32.92 -9.89 -15.61
N ILE A 85 33.20 -10.99 -14.91
CA ILE A 85 32.36 -11.48 -13.80
C ILE A 85 32.22 -10.42 -12.71
N TYR A 86 33.33 -9.78 -12.33
CA TYR A 86 33.30 -8.76 -11.28
C TYR A 86 32.52 -7.52 -11.71
N ARG A 87 32.71 -7.05 -12.95
CA ARG A 87 31.97 -5.91 -13.50
C ARG A 87 30.47 -6.18 -13.59
N GLU A 88 30.08 -7.36 -14.07
CA GLU A 88 28.67 -7.78 -14.14
C GLU A 88 28.04 -7.83 -12.75
N ARG A 89 28.76 -8.38 -11.76
CA ARG A 89 28.28 -8.41 -10.37
C ARG A 89 28.16 -7.01 -9.77
N ALA A 90 29.14 -6.15 -9.98
CA ALA A 90 29.12 -4.77 -9.51
C ALA A 90 27.94 -4.00 -10.12
N ARG A 91 27.70 -4.17 -11.43
CA ARG A 91 26.55 -3.59 -12.14
C ARG A 91 25.23 -4.05 -11.52
N ALA A 92 25.06 -5.36 -11.33
CA ALA A 92 23.85 -5.92 -10.72
C ALA A 92 23.58 -5.36 -9.32
N ILE A 93 24.61 -5.18 -8.49
CA ILE A 93 24.48 -4.59 -7.15
C ILE A 93 24.05 -3.12 -7.24
N VAL A 94 24.63 -2.33 -8.15
CA VAL A 94 24.26 -0.92 -8.36
C VAL A 94 22.82 -0.80 -8.88
N ASP A 95 22.44 -1.63 -9.84
CA ASP A 95 21.09 -1.62 -10.41
C ASP A 95 20.04 -2.01 -9.36
N SER A 96 20.31 -3.05 -8.57
CA SER A 96 19.45 -3.49 -7.47
C SER A 96 19.29 -2.39 -6.40
N SER A 97 20.40 -1.75 -6.01
CA SER A 97 20.38 -0.62 -5.06
C SER A 97 19.63 0.59 -5.60
N SER A 98 19.72 0.84 -6.91
CA SER A 98 18.96 1.90 -7.57
C SER A 98 17.47 1.60 -7.67
N ALA A 99 17.09 0.35 -7.90
CA ALA A 99 15.70 -0.07 -7.84
C ALA A 99 15.12 0.14 -6.43
N LEU A 100 15.82 -0.34 -5.39
CA LEU A 100 15.39 -0.16 -4.01
C LEU A 100 15.29 1.32 -3.61
N GLY A 101 16.25 2.15 -4.04
CA GLY A 101 16.22 3.60 -3.82
C GLY A 101 15.00 4.27 -4.45
N ARG A 102 14.57 3.84 -5.65
CA ARG A 102 13.34 4.33 -6.28
C ARG A 102 12.09 3.95 -5.49
N LEU A 103 12.03 2.73 -4.95
CA LEU A 103 10.92 2.31 -4.08
C LEU A 103 10.86 3.13 -2.80
N ALA A 104 12.00 3.29 -2.15
CA ALA A 104 12.11 4.09 -0.93
C ALA A 104 11.71 5.57 -1.17
N LYS A 105 11.99 6.11 -2.36
CA LYS A 105 11.51 7.44 -2.76
C LYS A 105 10.00 7.47 -3.01
N GLY A 106 9.46 6.43 -3.64
CA GLY A 106 8.03 6.30 -3.90
C GLY A 106 7.17 6.33 -2.65
N VAL A 107 7.69 5.83 -1.52
CA VAL A 107 7.02 5.91 -0.20
C VAL A 107 7.30 7.21 0.56
N GLY A 108 7.90 8.21 -0.09
CA GLY A 108 8.16 9.54 0.50
C GLY A 108 9.48 9.67 1.25
N GLY A 109 10.43 8.74 1.10
CA GLY A 109 11.73 8.83 1.75
C GLY A 109 12.58 10.02 1.27
N GLU A 110 13.15 10.78 2.22
CA GLU A 110 14.17 11.80 1.92
C GLU A 110 15.51 11.12 1.59
N LEU A 111 15.83 11.07 0.30
CA LEU A 111 16.91 10.21 -0.22
C LEU A 111 17.98 10.96 -1.01
N ALA A 112 18.15 12.27 -0.79
CA ALA A 112 19.15 13.06 -1.51
C ALA A 112 20.57 12.48 -1.38
N GLU A 113 20.95 12.02 -0.18
CA GLU A 113 22.25 11.37 0.03
C GLU A 113 22.34 9.98 -0.65
N THR A 114 21.24 9.25 -0.71
CA THR A 114 21.16 7.94 -1.37
C THR A 114 21.29 8.10 -2.88
N GLU A 115 20.58 9.06 -3.48
CA GLU A 115 20.68 9.40 -4.90
C GLU A 115 22.09 9.86 -5.26
N ALA A 116 22.70 10.71 -4.45
CA ALA A 116 24.09 11.15 -4.64
C ALA A 116 25.08 9.98 -4.53
N ALA A 117 24.87 9.04 -3.61
CA ALA A 117 25.70 7.84 -3.48
C ALA A 117 25.56 6.92 -4.69
N LEU A 118 24.35 6.72 -5.21
CA LEU A 118 24.10 5.89 -6.41
C LEU A 118 24.69 6.53 -7.66
N ALA A 119 24.59 7.85 -7.83
CA ALA A 119 25.22 8.56 -8.94
C ALA A 119 26.75 8.42 -8.90
N LYS A 120 27.37 8.48 -7.71
CA LYS A 120 28.80 8.23 -7.53
C LYS A 120 29.16 6.76 -7.79
N ALA A 121 28.29 5.82 -7.42
CA ALA A 121 28.48 4.39 -7.69
C ALA A 121 28.50 4.10 -9.21
N GLU A 122 27.58 4.72 -9.96
CA GLU A 122 27.54 4.66 -11.42
C GLU A 122 28.80 5.27 -12.06
N GLY A 123 29.27 6.41 -11.53
CA GLY A 123 30.55 6.99 -11.96
C GLY A 123 31.75 6.06 -11.73
N ALA A 124 31.79 5.41 -10.57
CA ALA A 124 32.84 4.44 -10.23
C ALA A 124 32.78 3.18 -11.12
N LEU A 125 31.59 2.70 -11.47
CA LEU A 125 31.43 1.62 -12.46
C LEU A 125 32.01 2.02 -13.82
N ALA A 126 31.70 3.23 -14.28
CA ALA A 126 32.16 3.73 -15.57
C ALA A 126 33.69 3.90 -15.63
N SER A 127 34.33 4.22 -14.50
CA SER A 127 35.79 4.30 -14.38
C SER A 127 36.47 2.98 -14.02
N GLU A 128 35.75 1.85 -14.05
CA GLU A 128 36.22 0.52 -13.63
C GLU A 128 36.70 0.40 -12.17
N ASP A 129 36.33 1.34 -11.31
CA ASP A 129 36.53 1.26 -9.87
C ASP A 129 35.38 0.45 -9.23
N LEU A 130 35.41 -0.86 -9.48
CA LEU A 130 34.35 -1.78 -9.11
C LEU A 130 34.16 -1.90 -7.58
N GLY A 131 35.26 -1.80 -6.82
CA GLY A 131 35.21 -1.84 -5.36
C GLY A 131 34.45 -0.65 -4.78
N THR A 132 34.81 0.57 -5.20
CA THR A 132 34.12 1.79 -4.77
C THR A 132 32.66 1.80 -5.21
N ALA A 133 32.36 1.34 -6.43
CA ALA A 133 30.99 1.22 -6.92
C ALA A 133 30.13 0.35 -5.99
N ILE A 134 30.62 -0.83 -5.62
CA ILE A 134 29.90 -1.77 -4.75
C ILE A 134 29.72 -1.20 -3.35
N ASP A 135 30.74 -0.55 -2.78
CA ASP A 135 30.65 0.02 -1.44
C ASP A 135 29.64 1.17 -1.36
N LEU A 136 29.60 2.03 -2.38
CA LEU A 136 28.62 3.11 -2.47
C LEU A 136 27.19 2.56 -2.66
N ALA A 137 27.04 1.57 -3.54
CA ALA A 137 25.75 0.91 -3.76
C ALA A 137 25.22 0.23 -2.49
N LYS A 138 26.05 -0.54 -1.78
CA LYS A 138 25.68 -1.18 -0.50
C LYS A 138 25.27 -0.16 0.57
N LYS A 139 25.92 1.01 0.62
CA LYS A 139 25.52 2.10 1.53
C LYS A 139 24.15 2.67 1.15
N ALA A 140 23.91 2.89 -0.14
CA ALA A 140 22.61 3.34 -0.65
C ALA A 140 21.50 2.31 -0.40
N TRP A 141 21.79 1.01 -0.61
CA TRP A 141 20.90 -0.10 -0.30
C TRP A 141 20.43 -0.06 1.15
N LYS A 142 21.36 -0.08 2.12
CA LYS A 142 21.03 -0.11 3.55
C LYS A 142 20.17 1.07 4.00
N ARG A 143 20.40 2.26 3.43
CA ARG A 143 19.59 3.46 3.71
C ARG A 143 18.17 3.30 3.16
N SER A 144 18.05 2.83 1.93
CA SER A 144 16.76 2.61 1.27
C SER A 144 15.95 1.53 1.98
N GLU A 145 16.61 0.42 2.33
CA GLU A 145 16.05 -0.67 3.12
C GLU A 145 15.49 -0.18 4.45
N LYS A 146 16.26 0.64 5.19
CA LYS A 146 15.80 1.20 6.46
C LYS A 146 14.51 2.01 6.30
N VAL A 147 14.47 2.91 5.31
CA VAL A 147 13.28 3.74 5.02
C VAL A 147 12.07 2.85 4.71
N LEU A 148 12.26 1.82 3.89
CA LEU A 148 11.19 0.89 3.52
C LEU A 148 10.70 0.08 4.71
N GLN A 149 11.60 -0.42 5.57
CA GLN A 149 11.24 -1.14 6.78
C GLN A 149 10.45 -0.28 7.76
N GLU A 150 10.86 0.98 7.94
CA GLU A 150 10.14 1.95 8.79
C GLU A 150 8.73 2.23 8.23
N HIS A 151 8.62 2.49 6.92
CA HIS A 151 7.33 2.69 6.26
C HIS A 151 6.41 1.48 6.37
N LEU A 152 6.92 0.28 6.09
CA LEU A 152 6.16 -0.97 6.21
C LEU A 152 5.72 -1.19 7.64
N SER A 153 6.60 -1.01 8.64
CA SER A 153 6.25 -1.16 10.06
C SER A 153 5.12 -0.22 10.49
N SER A 154 5.16 1.05 10.06
CA SER A 154 4.08 2.01 10.29
C SER A 154 2.78 1.57 9.62
N SER A 155 2.87 1.12 8.37
CA SER A 155 1.73 0.66 7.58
C SER A 155 1.08 -0.60 8.17
N PHE A 156 1.87 -1.56 8.65
CA PHE A 156 1.38 -2.74 9.38
C PHE A 156 0.64 -2.35 10.65
N SER A 157 1.19 -1.39 11.41
CA SER A 157 0.54 -0.92 12.63
C SER A 157 -0.81 -0.26 12.34
N LYS A 158 -0.90 0.51 11.26
CA LYS A 158 -2.16 1.11 10.76
C LYS A 158 -3.13 0.03 10.28
N ALA A 159 -2.67 -0.97 9.54
CA ALA A 159 -3.54 -2.07 9.09
C ALA A 159 -4.09 -2.87 10.28
N GLN A 160 -3.27 -3.11 11.32
CA GLN A 160 -3.70 -3.78 12.55
C GLN A 160 -4.77 -2.99 13.32
N SER A 161 -4.65 -1.66 13.41
CA SER A 161 -5.68 -0.84 14.07
C SER A 161 -7.00 -0.87 13.29
N LEU A 162 -6.95 -0.86 11.96
CA LEU A 162 -8.14 -0.99 11.11
C LEU A 162 -8.77 -2.38 11.19
N ILE A 163 -7.98 -3.45 11.25
CA ILE A 163 -8.47 -4.81 11.48
C ILE A 163 -9.22 -4.89 12.81
N LEU A 164 -8.70 -4.26 13.87
CA LEU A 164 -9.40 -4.25 15.17
C LEU A 164 -10.74 -3.53 15.08
N ALA A 165 -10.78 -2.37 14.42
CA ALA A 165 -12.04 -1.65 14.16
C ALA A 165 -13.02 -2.52 13.35
N ALA A 166 -12.55 -3.17 12.29
CA ALA A 166 -13.37 -4.07 11.48
C ALA A 166 -13.95 -5.23 12.28
N LYS A 167 -13.16 -5.86 13.17
CA LYS A 167 -13.63 -6.92 14.08
C LYS A 167 -14.72 -6.41 15.03
N ASN A 168 -14.55 -5.23 15.61
CA ASN A 168 -15.58 -4.62 16.46
C ASN A 168 -16.85 -4.25 15.68
N LEU A 169 -16.72 -3.96 14.39
CA LEU A 169 -17.83 -3.80 13.46
C LEU A 169 -18.39 -5.15 12.94
N SER A 170 -17.90 -6.29 13.44
CA SER A 170 -18.29 -7.64 13.03
C SER A 170 -18.09 -7.91 11.54
N ARG A 171 -17.04 -7.32 10.96
CA ARG A 171 -16.62 -7.53 9.56
C ARG A 171 -15.68 -8.73 9.47
N ASP A 172 -15.69 -9.37 8.31
CA ASP A 172 -14.71 -10.41 7.99
C ASP A 172 -13.37 -9.75 7.67
N VAL A 173 -12.31 -10.18 8.36
CA VAL A 173 -10.96 -9.67 8.17
C VAL A 173 -10.01 -10.70 7.59
N ALA A 174 -10.46 -11.95 7.35
CA ALA A 174 -9.60 -13.01 6.87
C ALA A 174 -8.87 -12.66 5.56
N PRO A 175 -9.50 -12.00 4.56
CA PRO A 175 -8.81 -11.58 3.34
C PRO A 175 -7.66 -10.59 3.61
N VAL A 176 -7.86 -9.67 4.56
CA VAL A 176 -6.86 -8.64 4.90
C VAL A 176 -5.73 -9.24 5.72
N GLU A 177 -6.04 -10.16 6.64
CA GLU A 177 -5.02 -10.91 7.40
C GLU A 177 -4.15 -11.79 6.48
N ASP A 178 -4.71 -12.39 5.42
CA ASP A 178 -3.95 -13.12 4.40
C ASP A 178 -2.97 -12.21 3.65
N LEU A 179 -3.44 -11.05 3.18
CA LEU A 179 -2.58 -10.05 2.51
C LEU A 179 -1.42 -9.61 3.41
N LEU A 180 -1.67 -9.32 4.69
CA LEU A 180 -0.61 -8.96 5.64
C LEU A 180 0.36 -10.12 5.92
N SER A 181 -0.11 -11.36 5.90
CA SER A 181 0.75 -12.54 6.00
C SER A 181 1.70 -12.62 4.80
N ARG A 182 1.17 -12.47 3.58
CA ARG A 182 1.95 -12.45 2.33
C ARG A 182 2.95 -11.31 2.30
N ALA A 183 2.56 -10.12 2.77
CA ALA A 183 3.45 -8.97 2.91
C ALA A 183 4.63 -9.26 3.85
N ARG A 184 4.39 -9.96 4.97
CA ARG A 184 5.45 -10.36 5.91
C ARG A 184 6.44 -11.35 5.28
N THR A 185 5.94 -12.36 4.57
CA THR A 185 6.81 -13.31 3.85
C THR A 185 7.62 -12.61 2.75
N ALA A 186 7.04 -11.66 2.04
CA ALA A 186 7.76 -10.84 1.06
C ALA A 186 8.88 -10.02 1.71
N MET A 187 8.63 -9.39 2.86
CA MET A 187 9.67 -8.71 3.65
C MET A 187 10.80 -9.64 4.08
N GLU A 188 10.49 -10.83 4.59
CA GLU A 188 11.49 -11.83 5.01
C GLU A 188 12.40 -12.25 3.85
N ASN A 189 11.86 -12.24 2.62
CA ASN A 189 12.59 -12.54 1.39
C ASN A 189 13.28 -11.30 0.76
N ASN A 190 13.25 -10.13 1.40
CA ASN A 190 13.72 -8.85 0.86
C ASN A 190 13.02 -8.41 -0.44
N ASP A 191 11.82 -8.93 -0.70
CA ASP A 191 10.96 -8.48 -1.79
C ASP A 191 10.10 -7.30 -1.31
N PHE A 192 10.73 -6.14 -1.19
CA PHE A 192 10.08 -4.93 -0.71
C PHE A 192 8.97 -4.43 -1.64
N GLN A 193 9.04 -4.73 -2.94
CA GLN A 193 7.99 -4.35 -3.89
C GLN A 193 6.70 -5.10 -3.55
N SER A 194 6.75 -6.44 -3.52
CA SER A 194 5.57 -7.25 -3.19
C SER A 194 5.06 -6.95 -1.77
N ALA A 195 5.96 -6.70 -0.82
CA ALA A 195 5.55 -6.32 0.54
C ALA A 195 4.74 -5.03 0.58
N LEU A 196 5.17 -4.00 -0.17
CA LEU A 196 4.43 -2.74 -0.29
C LEU A 196 3.08 -2.96 -0.98
N ASP A 197 3.06 -3.72 -2.07
CA ASP A 197 1.83 -3.96 -2.84
C ASP A 197 0.77 -4.67 -1.99
N PHE A 198 1.12 -5.77 -1.31
CA PHE A 198 0.20 -6.47 -0.42
C PHE A 198 -0.25 -5.63 0.77
N THR A 199 0.63 -4.79 1.33
CA THR A 199 0.28 -3.92 2.45
C THR A 199 -0.68 -2.81 2.03
N ASN A 200 -0.46 -2.22 0.85
CA ASN A 200 -1.34 -1.21 0.29
C ASN A 200 -2.71 -1.79 -0.05
N GLU A 201 -2.74 -2.95 -0.70
CA GLU A 201 -3.98 -3.68 -1.00
C GLU A 201 -4.76 -4.02 0.27
N ALA A 202 -4.07 -4.46 1.33
CA ALA A 202 -4.70 -4.72 2.62
C ALA A 202 -5.32 -3.45 3.23
N LEU A 203 -4.61 -2.33 3.19
CA LEU A 203 -5.08 -1.04 3.69
C LEU A 203 -6.27 -0.50 2.89
N GLU A 204 -6.22 -0.58 1.57
CA GLU A 204 -7.32 -0.17 0.69
C GLU A 204 -8.57 -1.02 0.95
N THR A 205 -8.42 -2.35 0.89
CA THR A 205 -9.50 -3.30 1.11
C THR A 205 -10.22 -3.07 2.44
N ILE A 206 -9.48 -2.96 3.54
CA ILE A 206 -10.09 -2.79 4.86
C ILE A 206 -10.71 -1.39 5.03
N THR A 207 -10.10 -0.36 4.44
CA THR A 207 -10.61 1.01 4.52
C THR A 207 -11.92 1.14 3.75
N ASP A 208 -11.99 0.58 2.55
CA ASP A 208 -13.20 0.60 1.72
C ASP A 208 -14.34 -0.23 2.33
N ASP A 209 -14.01 -1.37 2.93
CA ASP A 209 -14.98 -2.23 3.61
C ASP A 209 -15.60 -1.53 4.83
N LEU A 210 -14.78 -0.81 5.60
CA LEU A 210 -15.19 0.00 6.75
C LEU A 210 -15.97 1.24 6.34
N ASN A 211 -15.50 1.98 5.32
CA ASN A 211 -16.21 3.13 4.75
C ASN A 211 -17.61 2.72 4.32
N SER A 212 -17.72 1.67 3.51
CA SER A 212 -19.00 1.17 3.00
C SER A 212 -19.95 0.78 4.12
N ALA A 213 -19.43 0.16 5.19
CA ALA A 213 -20.24 -0.24 6.34
C ALA A 213 -20.81 0.98 7.09
N VAL A 214 -19.97 1.97 7.40
CA VAL A 214 -20.42 3.15 8.16
C VAL A 214 -21.28 4.09 7.30
N ASP A 215 -20.95 4.27 6.01
CA ASP A 215 -21.73 5.11 5.09
C ASP A 215 -23.15 4.58 4.90
N LYS A 216 -23.32 3.25 4.85
CA LYS A 216 -24.65 2.64 4.81
C LYS A 216 -25.45 3.01 6.06
N GLU A 217 -24.86 2.91 7.25
CA GLU A 217 -25.53 3.31 8.50
C GLU A 217 -25.84 4.82 8.55
N ILE A 218 -24.94 5.66 8.04
CA ILE A 218 -25.16 7.11 7.90
C ILE A 218 -26.40 7.38 7.05
N HIS A 219 -26.50 6.77 5.87
CA HIS A 219 -27.64 6.99 4.98
C HIS A 219 -28.96 6.55 5.61
N GLU A 220 -28.98 5.45 6.36
CA GLU A 220 -30.17 5.04 7.11
C GLU A 220 -30.58 6.09 8.15
N VAL A 221 -29.62 6.70 8.84
CA VAL A 221 -29.90 7.74 9.84
C VAL A 221 -30.28 9.07 9.18
N GLU A 222 -29.67 9.46 8.07
CA GLU A 222 -30.06 10.64 7.30
C GLU A 222 -31.50 10.54 6.78
N ASP A 223 -31.94 9.36 6.38
CA ASP A 223 -33.32 9.07 6.04
C ASP A 223 -34.27 9.27 7.23
N LEU A 224 -33.87 8.86 8.43
CA LEU A 224 -34.63 9.08 9.66
C LEU A 224 -34.68 10.58 10.03
N ILE A 225 -33.54 11.28 9.91
CA ILE A 225 -33.45 12.74 10.12
C ILE A 225 -34.40 13.47 9.18
N ARG A 226 -34.37 13.15 7.89
CA ARG A 226 -35.26 13.75 6.89
C ARG A 226 -36.73 13.52 7.23
N THR A 227 -37.07 12.30 7.63
CA THR A 227 -38.44 11.96 8.07
C THR A 227 -38.86 12.78 9.30
N ALA A 228 -37.99 12.92 10.29
CA ALA A 228 -38.24 13.74 11.48
C ALA A 228 -38.42 15.22 11.13
N ALA A 229 -37.59 15.76 10.23
CA ALA A 229 -37.67 17.13 9.76
C ALA A 229 -38.96 17.40 8.98
N GLU A 230 -39.42 16.49 8.11
CA GLU A 230 -40.72 16.59 7.41
C GLU A 230 -41.90 16.66 8.38
N LEU A 231 -41.76 16.04 9.55
CA LEU A 231 -42.75 16.11 10.63
C LEU A 231 -42.56 17.34 11.54
N GLY A 232 -41.62 18.23 11.22
CA GLY A 232 -41.36 19.46 11.95
C GLY A 232 -40.59 19.27 13.25
N ALA A 233 -39.88 18.14 13.41
CA ALA A 233 -38.98 17.95 14.54
C ALA A 233 -37.70 18.79 14.38
N ASP A 234 -37.13 19.26 15.48
CA ASP A 234 -35.79 19.84 15.48
C ASP A 234 -34.74 18.72 15.35
N THR A 235 -34.04 18.72 14.23
CA THR A 235 -33.03 17.71 13.86
C THR A 235 -31.60 18.24 13.91
N THR A 236 -31.39 19.45 14.43
CA THR A 236 -30.08 20.12 14.44
C THR A 236 -29.00 19.25 15.08
N LYS A 237 -29.26 18.70 16.26
CA LYS A 237 -28.30 17.84 16.99
C LYS A 237 -27.96 16.56 16.24
N ALA A 238 -28.96 15.90 15.66
CA ALA A 238 -28.75 14.67 14.90
C ALA A 238 -27.91 14.92 13.65
N THR A 239 -28.14 16.05 12.97
CA THR A 239 -27.40 16.48 11.78
C THR A 239 -25.92 16.75 12.13
N THR A 240 -25.65 17.50 13.20
CA THR A 240 -24.27 17.75 13.66
C THR A 240 -23.51 16.46 14.00
N LEU A 241 -24.20 15.45 14.55
CA LEU A 241 -23.58 14.15 14.83
C LEU A 241 -23.22 13.38 13.56
N ILE A 242 -23.99 13.50 12.47
CA ILE A 242 -23.64 12.91 11.17
C ILE A 242 -22.45 13.63 10.53
N GLU A 243 -22.41 14.96 10.60
CA GLU A 243 -21.24 15.73 10.14
C GLU A 243 -19.96 15.32 10.88
N ARG A 244 -20.06 15.13 12.20
CA ARG A 244 -18.97 14.59 13.01
C ARG A 244 -18.57 13.18 12.56
N ALA A 245 -19.54 12.29 12.33
CA ALA A 245 -19.26 10.93 11.87
C ALA A 245 -18.49 10.93 10.55
N ARG A 246 -18.88 11.77 9.58
CA ARG A 246 -18.17 11.94 8.30
C ARG A 246 -16.74 12.44 8.51
N GLY A 247 -16.53 13.37 9.45
CA GLY A 247 -15.20 13.82 9.84
C GLY A 247 -14.34 12.72 10.46
N ASP A 248 -14.91 11.90 11.35
CA ASP A 248 -14.24 10.77 11.97
C ASP A 248 -13.87 9.68 10.94
N ILE A 249 -14.73 9.42 9.94
CA ILE A 249 -14.41 8.55 8.78
C ILE A 249 -13.21 9.08 8.01
N GLY A 250 -13.17 10.39 7.71
CA GLY A 250 -12.04 11.02 7.01
C GLY A 250 -10.71 10.88 7.77
N ASN A 251 -10.77 10.74 9.09
CA ASN A 251 -9.62 10.49 9.96
C ASN A 251 -9.34 8.99 10.19
N LEU A 252 -10.09 8.09 9.56
CA LEU A 252 -10.05 6.63 9.75
C LEU A 252 -10.39 6.17 11.18
N ASP A 253 -11.08 7.02 11.94
CA ASP A 253 -11.57 6.74 13.29
C ASP A 253 -12.96 6.08 13.26
N PHE A 254 -13.07 4.92 12.61
CA PHE A 254 -14.34 4.23 12.34
C PHE A 254 -15.18 3.91 13.60
N GLU A 255 -14.52 3.64 14.73
CA GLU A 255 -15.19 3.47 16.02
C GLU A 255 -15.88 4.74 16.51
N LYS A 256 -15.23 5.90 16.38
CA LYS A 256 -15.82 7.18 16.76
C LYS A 256 -16.95 7.54 15.81
N ALA A 257 -16.74 7.33 14.51
CA ALA A 257 -17.76 7.53 13.50
C ALA A 257 -19.01 6.70 13.81
N LYS A 258 -18.87 5.40 14.06
CA LYS A 258 -19.99 4.52 14.42
C LYS A 258 -20.70 4.96 15.71
N ASN A 259 -19.96 5.40 16.71
CA ASN A 259 -20.55 5.94 17.94
C ASN A 259 -21.35 7.23 17.68
N ALA A 260 -20.86 8.13 16.83
CA ALA A 260 -21.56 9.33 16.43
C ALA A 260 -22.84 9.01 15.62
N VAL A 261 -22.78 8.04 14.70
CA VAL A 261 -23.95 7.53 13.97
C VAL A 261 -25.00 6.96 14.91
N ARG A 262 -24.59 6.14 15.88
CA ARG A 262 -25.49 5.56 16.89
C ARG A 262 -26.16 6.64 17.74
N GLN A 263 -25.42 7.67 18.16
CA GLN A 263 -25.97 8.80 18.89
C GLN A 263 -26.96 9.59 18.03
N SER A 264 -26.61 9.84 16.75
CA SER A 264 -27.48 10.53 15.81
C SER A 264 -28.80 9.78 15.59
N ARG A 265 -28.73 8.44 15.45
CA ARG A 265 -29.91 7.59 15.35
C ARG A 265 -30.82 7.76 16.57
N ALA A 266 -30.27 7.65 17.78
CA ALA A 266 -31.03 7.78 19.01
C ALA A 266 -31.67 9.18 19.17
N GLU A 267 -30.96 10.24 18.79
CA GLU A 267 -31.51 11.60 18.82
C GLU A 267 -32.58 11.81 17.75
N SER A 268 -32.42 11.23 16.56
CA SER A 268 -33.41 11.27 15.48
C SER A 268 -34.69 10.54 15.87
N GLU A 269 -34.57 9.35 16.47
CA GLU A 269 -35.71 8.56 16.97
C GLU A 269 -36.45 9.32 18.08
N LYS A 270 -35.74 9.92 19.04
CA LYS A 270 -36.36 10.75 20.09
C LYS A 270 -37.07 11.98 19.52
N ALA A 271 -36.45 12.68 18.56
CA ALA A 271 -37.04 13.85 17.93
C ALA A 271 -38.31 13.49 17.16
N LEU A 272 -38.25 12.37 16.43
CA LEU A 272 -39.37 11.80 15.69
C LEU A 272 -40.51 11.38 16.62
N GLN A 273 -40.21 10.68 17.71
CA GLN A 273 -41.19 10.29 18.73
C GLN A 273 -41.91 11.51 19.32
N ARG A 274 -41.17 12.55 19.74
CA ARG A 274 -41.77 13.77 20.31
C ARG A 274 -42.68 14.50 19.30
N SER A 275 -42.26 14.57 18.04
CA SER A 275 -43.06 15.19 16.99
C SER A 275 -44.36 14.42 16.74
N LEU A 276 -44.27 13.09 16.68
CA LEU A 276 -45.43 12.22 16.48
C LEU A 276 -46.40 12.25 17.66
N ASP A 277 -45.91 12.24 18.90
CA ASP A 277 -46.74 12.37 20.11
C ASP A 277 -47.48 13.72 20.14
N GLY A 278 -46.80 14.80 19.77
CA GLY A 278 -47.43 16.12 19.64
C GLY A 278 -48.52 16.13 18.58
N ARG A 279 -48.26 15.52 17.42
CA ARG A 279 -49.22 15.46 16.31
C ARG A 279 -50.39 14.52 16.54
N ALA A 280 -50.25 13.45 17.31
CA ALA A 280 -51.37 12.57 17.67
C ALA A 280 -52.51 13.34 18.38
N GLY A 281 -52.14 14.30 19.24
CA GLY A 281 -53.08 15.23 19.85
C GLY A 281 -53.79 16.13 18.83
N ASP A 282 -53.11 16.49 17.74
CA ASP A 282 -53.69 17.28 16.65
C ASP A 282 -54.49 16.44 15.66
N PHE A 283 -54.14 15.17 15.40
CA PHE A 283 -54.90 14.25 14.54
C PHE A 283 -56.37 14.19 14.96
N SER A 284 -56.60 14.05 16.28
CA SER A 284 -57.93 14.04 16.86
C SER A 284 -58.71 15.33 16.57
N LYS A 285 -58.03 16.50 16.61
CA LYS A 285 -58.65 17.79 16.27
C LYS A 285 -58.97 17.88 14.77
N PHE A 286 -58.05 17.50 13.89
CA PHE A 286 -58.28 17.51 12.44
C PHE A 286 -59.48 16.65 12.03
N VAL A 287 -59.65 15.48 12.65
CA VAL A 287 -60.80 14.61 12.42
C VAL A 287 -62.09 15.27 12.92
N GLN A 288 -62.07 15.88 14.11
CA GLN A 288 -63.22 16.59 14.66
C GLN A 288 -63.63 17.77 13.76
N ASP A 289 -62.66 18.58 13.31
CA ASP A 289 -62.90 19.72 12.43
C ASP A 289 -63.47 19.28 11.07
N ALA A 290 -62.94 18.19 10.49
CA ALA A 290 -63.48 17.61 9.26
C ALA A 290 -64.95 17.16 9.42
N ARG A 291 -65.29 16.50 10.55
CA ARG A 291 -66.68 16.13 10.88
C ARG A 291 -67.57 17.35 11.07
N ALA A 292 -67.08 18.39 11.73
CA ALA A 292 -67.82 19.64 11.94
C ALA A 292 -68.16 20.33 10.61
N LEU A 293 -67.29 20.21 9.60
CA LEU A 293 -67.54 20.69 8.23
C LEU A 293 -68.44 19.74 7.41
N GLY A 294 -68.84 18.60 7.96
CA GLY A 294 -69.62 17.56 7.28
C GLY A 294 -68.85 16.79 6.21
N ALA A 295 -67.51 16.78 6.28
CA ALA A 295 -66.67 15.89 5.48
C ALA A 295 -66.59 14.50 6.14
N ASP A 296 -66.33 13.46 5.37
CA ASP A 296 -66.09 12.10 5.88
C ASP A 296 -64.58 11.87 6.12
N PRO A 297 -64.10 11.80 7.37
CA PRO A 297 -62.69 11.60 7.66
C PRO A 297 -62.30 10.12 7.80
N ALA A 298 -63.16 9.14 7.48
CA ALA A 298 -62.92 7.73 7.79
C ALA A 298 -61.56 7.20 7.31
N ILE A 299 -61.17 7.50 6.07
CA ILE A 299 -59.88 7.07 5.48
C ILE A 299 -58.69 7.73 6.19
N GLY A 300 -58.85 9.00 6.57
CA GLY A 300 -57.84 9.75 7.30
C GLY A 300 -57.65 9.23 8.73
N GLN A 301 -58.76 8.94 9.42
CA GLN A 301 -58.77 8.35 10.76
C GLN A 301 -58.09 6.97 10.75
N GLU A 302 -58.43 6.10 9.80
CA GLU A 302 -57.82 4.78 9.69
C GLU A 302 -56.29 4.87 9.50
N SER A 303 -55.83 5.84 8.69
CA SER A 303 -54.41 6.08 8.47
C SER A 303 -53.71 6.57 9.74
N PHE A 304 -54.36 7.43 10.54
CA PHE A 304 -53.84 7.86 11.84
C PHE A 304 -53.82 6.73 12.88
N ASP A 305 -54.82 5.86 12.91
CA ASP A 305 -54.85 4.71 13.82
C ASP A 305 -53.71 3.73 13.50
N LYS A 306 -53.47 3.48 12.21
CA LYS A 306 -52.31 2.70 11.74
C LYS A 306 -51.00 3.39 12.08
N ALA A 307 -50.93 4.72 11.95
CA ALA A 307 -49.75 5.49 12.31
C ALA A 307 -49.42 5.32 13.81
N GLU A 308 -50.40 5.50 14.70
CA GLU A 308 -50.23 5.26 16.14
C GLU A 308 -49.76 3.83 16.44
N ALA A 309 -50.34 2.84 15.79
CA ALA A 309 -49.96 1.45 15.99
C ALA A 309 -48.52 1.18 15.55
N ALA A 310 -48.08 1.75 14.43
CA ALA A 310 -46.70 1.68 13.96
C ALA A 310 -45.74 2.37 14.94
N ILE A 311 -46.12 3.54 15.47
CA ILE A 311 -45.33 4.28 16.46
C ILE A 311 -45.17 3.50 17.77
N LYS A 312 -46.26 2.92 18.28
CA LYS A 312 -46.24 2.06 19.49
C LYS A 312 -45.34 0.84 19.35
N LYS A 313 -45.11 0.38 18.11
CA LYS A 313 -44.20 -0.72 17.78
C LYS A 313 -42.76 -0.28 17.52
N GLY A 314 -42.47 1.03 17.57
CA GLY A 314 -41.15 1.59 17.23
C GLY A 314 -40.90 1.73 15.72
N ASN A 315 -41.90 1.48 14.87
CA ASN A 315 -41.80 1.65 13.42
C ASN A 315 -42.02 3.12 13.04
N TYR A 316 -41.15 4.00 13.51
CA TYR A 316 -41.38 5.45 13.40
C TYR A 316 -41.44 5.97 11.96
N ARG A 317 -40.68 5.36 11.03
CA ARG A 317 -40.72 5.71 9.60
C ARG A 317 -42.07 5.39 8.96
N GLU A 318 -42.58 4.20 9.26
CA GLU A 318 -43.91 3.77 8.81
C GLU A 318 -45.00 4.64 9.43
N GLY A 319 -44.91 4.90 10.74
CA GLY A 319 -45.81 5.80 11.46
C GLY A 319 -45.85 7.20 10.86
N ALA A 320 -44.68 7.76 10.52
CA ALA A 320 -44.57 9.06 9.85
C ALA A 320 -45.26 9.08 8.47
N GLN A 321 -45.07 8.03 7.65
CA GLN A 321 -45.71 7.91 6.35
C GLN A 321 -47.22 7.79 6.45
N LEU A 322 -47.71 6.94 7.37
CA LEU A 322 -49.14 6.75 7.63
C LEU A 322 -49.79 8.05 8.15
N ALA A 323 -49.10 8.79 9.02
CA ALA A 323 -49.55 10.11 9.46
C ALA A 323 -49.68 11.09 8.29
N LYS A 324 -48.69 11.14 7.39
CA LYS A 324 -48.74 11.99 6.19
C LYS A 324 -49.91 11.64 5.27
N GLN A 325 -50.16 10.34 5.07
CA GLN A 325 -51.32 9.86 4.30
C GLN A 325 -52.64 10.26 4.97
N GLY A 326 -52.75 10.14 6.29
CA GLY A 326 -53.92 10.56 7.04
C GLY A 326 -54.24 12.03 6.87
N PHE A 327 -53.23 12.91 6.95
CA PHE A 327 -53.41 14.34 6.69
C PHE A 327 -53.91 14.63 5.28
N GLN A 328 -53.30 14.02 4.27
CA GLN A 328 -53.69 14.21 2.87
C GLN A 328 -55.13 13.76 2.64
N ALA A 329 -55.54 12.63 3.20
CA ALA A 329 -56.90 12.11 3.10
C ALA A 329 -57.92 13.05 3.75
N ILE A 330 -57.63 13.60 4.94
CA ILE A 330 -58.52 14.58 5.59
C ILE A 330 -58.63 15.86 4.78
N GLN A 331 -57.51 16.41 4.29
CA GLN A 331 -57.52 17.61 3.47
C GLN A 331 -58.33 17.40 2.18
N GLN A 332 -58.18 16.24 1.54
CA GLN A 332 -58.95 15.90 0.34
C GLN A 332 -60.44 15.79 0.62
N ALA A 333 -60.83 15.15 1.73
CA ALA A 333 -62.23 15.03 2.14
C ALA A 333 -62.86 16.41 2.44
N GLN A 334 -62.14 17.27 3.17
CA GLN A 334 -62.57 18.64 3.44
C GLN A 334 -62.71 19.46 2.14
N PHE A 335 -61.73 19.35 1.23
CA PHE A 335 -61.78 20.04 -0.07
C PHE A 335 -62.98 19.59 -0.91
N GLN A 336 -63.20 18.28 -1.05
CA GLN A 336 -64.35 17.74 -1.79
C GLN A 336 -65.68 18.23 -1.20
N ARG A 337 -65.77 18.30 0.13
CA ARG A 337 -66.96 18.82 0.81
C ARG A 337 -67.21 20.28 0.46
N VAL A 338 -66.18 21.14 0.55
CA VAL A 338 -66.29 22.57 0.21
C VAL A 338 -66.68 22.77 -1.25
N VAL A 339 -66.04 22.04 -2.19
CA VAL A 339 -66.39 22.10 -3.61
C VAL A 339 -67.83 21.66 -3.86
N GLY A 340 -68.29 20.59 -3.20
CA GLY A 340 -69.67 20.12 -3.30
C GLY A 340 -70.69 21.15 -2.81
N VAL A 341 -70.40 21.85 -1.71
CA VAL A 341 -71.26 22.92 -1.18
C VAL A 341 -71.32 24.14 -2.11
N ILE A 342 -70.20 24.50 -2.74
CA ILE A 342 -70.17 25.60 -3.72
C ILE A 342 -70.93 25.22 -5.00
N ALA A 343 -70.84 23.96 -5.43
CA ALA A 343 -71.52 23.47 -6.63
C ALA A 343 -73.05 23.39 -6.49
N THR A 344 -73.57 23.15 -5.28
CA THR A 344 -75.02 23.15 -4.99
C THR A 344 -75.58 24.53 -4.61
N SER A 345 -74.72 25.54 -4.42
CA SER A 345 -75.11 26.92 -4.11
C SER A 345 -75.16 27.85 -5.33
N ARG A 346 -75.00 27.31 -6.55
CA ARG A 346 -75.23 28.00 -7.84
C ARG A 346 -76.50 27.51 -8.49
#